data_AF-A0A1Y2INH6-F1
#
_entry.id   AF-A0A1Y2INH6-F1
#
_cell.length_a   1.000
_cell.length_b   1.000
_cell.length_c   1.000
_cell.angle_alpha   90.00
_cell.angle_beta   90.00
_cell.angle_gamma   90.00
#
_symmetry.space_group_name_H-M   'P 1'
#
loop_
_entity.id
_entity.type
_entity.pdbx_description
1 polymer ?
#
loop_
_entity_poly.entity_id
_entity_poly.type
_entity_poly.pdbx_seq_one_letter_code
_entity_poly.pdbx_strand_id
1 'polypeptide(L)'
;MAITTLLLTPVSSGGEECRSNDPREDAGHSGVEENEATDADVRYRVFHPGRSRGPVPKSYLYIRSLSTSNALYDWRKLADSNPSAYWGRYYYRHPAFRTIRHTGMYPLKRLSADSQLTARFIRCITSHAPTGHYRDRFRHHHHELTLCSLHSGRPTYQTREHILFGCDHYTRRFRYSSIEELLQSMDPFYEIERFLRDNPTAFTFEDAPKYLV
;
A
#
# COMPACT_ATOMS: atom_id res chain seq x y z
N MET A 1 6.52 14.79 9.84
CA MET A 1 7.14 14.71 8.49
C MET A 1 6.08 14.23 7.52
N ALA A 2 5.73 15.08 6.55
CA ALA A 2 4.63 14.86 5.61
C ALA A 2 5.01 13.80 4.58
N ILE A 3 4.13 12.83 4.37
CA ILE A 3 4.26 11.80 3.34
C ILE A 3 3.59 12.34 2.08
N THR A 4 4.39 12.69 1.08
CA THR A 4 3.91 13.01 -0.26
C THR A 4 3.52 11.71 -0.98
N THR A 5 2.21 11.52 -1.14
CA THR A 5 1.61 10.47 -1.96
C THR A 5 1.97 10.71 -3.43
N LEU A 6 2.84 9.88 -4.01
CA LEU A 6 3.00 9.80 -5.47
C LEU A 6 1.73 9.16 -6.06
N LEU A 7 0.79 10.02 -6.46
CA LEU A 7 -0.32 9.65 -7.33
C LEU A 7 0.24 9.33 -8.73
N LEU A 8 0.10 8.07 -9.14
CA LEU A 8 0.31 7.66 -10.52
C LEU A 8 -0.86 8.18 -11.37
N THR A 9 -0.62 9.21 -12.18
CA THR A 9 -1.54 9.59 -13.26
C THR A 9 -1.35 8.69 -14.48
N PRO A 10 -2.42 8.27 -15.17
CA PRO A 10 -2.32 7.43 -16.36
C PRO A 10 -1.83 8.24 -17.56
N VAL A 11 -0.97 7.64 -18.37
CA VAL A 11 -0.54 8.18 -19.66
C VAL A 11 -1.71 8.02 -20.65
N SER A 12 -2.33 9.13 -21.04
CA SER A 12 -3.27 9.18 -22.17
C SER A 12 -2.51 9.61 -23.41
N SER A 13 -2.51 8.73 -24.41
CA SER A 13 -2.12 9.00 -25.78
C SER A 13 -3.08 9.99 -26.44
N GLY A 14 -2.57 11.15 -26.86
CA GLY A 14 -3.30 12.12 -27.67
C GLY A 14 -2.32 13.22 -28.06
N GLY A 15 -1.87 13.21 -29.30
CA GLY A 15 -1.08 14.29 -29.86
C GLY A 15 -1.99 15.46 -30.20
N GLU A 16 -1.65 16.66 -29.72
CA GLU A 16 -2.07 17.93 -30.29
C GLU A 16 -1.06 19.02 -29.86
N GLU A 17 -0.35 19.53 -30.86
CA GLU A 17 0.14 20.90 -31.04
C GLU A 17 0.77 21.66 -29.86
N CYS A 18 2.11 21.59 -29.77
CA CYS A 18 2.94 22.48 -28.99
C CYS A 18 2.93 23.92 -29.56
N ARG A 19 2.00 24.78 -29.10
CA ARG A 19 2.16 26.24 -29.18
C ARG A 19 1.51 26.94 -27.99
N SER A 20 2.30 27.15 -26.94
CA SER A 20 2.34 28.43 -26.21
C SER A 20 3.57 28.46 -25.31
N ASN A 21 4.37 29.51 -25.45
CA ASN A 21 5.60 29.75 -24.70
C ASN A 21 5.27 30.16 -23.26
N ASP A 22 5.50 29.28 -22.28
CA ASP A 22 5.74 29.66 -20.88
C ASP A 22 7.12 29.09 -20.46
N PRO A 23 8.15 29.93 -20.26
CA PRO A 23 9.51 29.48 -19.97
C PRO A 23 9.68 29.17 -18.48
N ARG A 24 8.94 28.18 -17.99
CA ARG A 24 9.16 27.56 -16.67
C ARG A 24 9.23 26.03 -16.78
N GLU A 25 10.06 25.57 -17.72
CA GLU A 25 10.83 24.34 -17.50
C GLU A 25 11.98 24.72 -16.56
N ASP A 26 11.74 24.65 -15.25
CA ASP A 26 12.78 24.88 -14.26
C ASP A 26 13.91 23.85 -14.49
N ALA A 27 15.07 24.37 -14.86
CA ALA A 27 16.27 23.60 -15.15
C ALA A 27 16.56 22.58 -14.03
N GLY A 28 16.39 21.30 -14.36
CA GLY A 28 16.99 20.17 -13.64
C GLY A 28 16.55 19.92 -12.20
N HIS A 29 15.44 20.51 -11.72
CA HIS A 29 14.99 20.38 -10.32
C HIS A 29 16.06 20.75 -9.28
N SER A 30 16.86 21.79 -9.57
CA SER A 30 17.90 22.31 -8.67
C SER A 30 17.28 22.96 -7.41
N GLY A 31 17.94 22.80 -6.26
CA GLY A 31 17.51 23.40 -4.99
C GLY A 31 16.47 22.60 -4.19
N VAL A 32 16.11 21.39 -4.64
CA VAL A 32 15.33 20.42 -3.85
C VAL A 32 16.29 19.59 -3.01
N GLU A 33 16.21 19.70 -1.68
CA GLU A 33 17.15 19.08 -0.74
C GLU A 33 17.36 17.57 -0.99
N GLU A 34 16.30 16.84 -1.29
CA GLU A 34 16.34 15.40 -1.55
C GLU A 34 17.03 15.05 -2.88
N ASN A 35 16.89 15.90 -3.89
CA ASN A 35 17.56 15.73 -5.18
C ASN A 35 19.05 16.02 -5.05
N GLU A 36 19.41 17.10 -4.34
CA GLU A 36 20.80 17.46 -4.06
C GLU A 36 21.50 16.38 -3.21
N ALA A 37 20.81 15.83 -2.22
CA ALA A 37 21.30 14.71 -1.41
C ALA A 37 21.54 13.45 -2.27
N THR A 38 20.60 13.13 -3.17
CA THR A 38 20.74 11.98 -4.09
C THR A 38 21.91 12.18 -5.05
N ASP A 39 22.06 13.38 -5.59
CA ASP A 39 23.15 13.71 -6.51
C ASP A 39 24.52 13.68 -5.82
N ALA A 40 24.60 14.20 -4.59
CA ALA A 40 25.80 14.08 -3.75
C ALA A 40 26.18 12.62 -3.47
N ASP A 41 25.20 11.75 -3.19
CA ASP A 41 25.41 10.33 -2.93
C ASP A 41 25.92 9.58 -4.19
N VAL A 42 25.38 9.94 -5.36
CA VAL A 42 25.85 9.44 -6.67
C VAL A 42 27.30 9.88 -6.92
N ARG A 43 27.61 11.17 -6.75
CA ARG A 43 28.98 11.69 -6.91
C ARG A 43 29.95 11.01 -5.96
N TYR A 44 29.59 10.86 -4.68
CA TYR A 44 30.44 10.19 -3.70
C TYR A 44 30.79 8.75 -4.13
N ARG A 45 29.80 7.98 -4.60
CA ARG A 45 29.98 6.58 -5.04
C ARG A 45 30.78 6.42 -6.34
N VAL A 46 30.75 7.41 -7.23
CA VAL A 46 31.63 7.44 -8.42
C VAL A 46 33.11 7.44 -7.99
N PHE A 47 33.44 8.25 -6.98
CA PHE A 47 34.82 8.47 -6.55
C PHE A 47 35.25 7.56 -5.38
N HIS A 48 34.31 6.92 -4.67
CA HIS A 48 34.57 6.06 -3.50
C HIS A 48 33.85 4.70 -3.61
N PRO A 49 34.24 3.82 -4.54
CA PRO A 49 33.55 2.56 -4.85
C PRO A 49 33.70 1.44 -3.79
N GLY A 50 33.93 1.75 -2.50
CA GLY A 50 34.30 0.85 -1.40
C GLY A 50 33.97 -0.65 -1.54
N ARG A 51 34.92 -1.54 -1.18
CA ARG A 51 34.84 -3.04 -1.25
C ARG A 51 34.27 -3.66 -2.54
N SER A 52 34.06 -2.89 -3.60
CA SER A 52 33.73 -3.45 -4.92
C SER A 52 34.97 -4.13 -5.50
N ARG A 53 35.11 -5.44 -5.29
CA ARG A 53 35.96 -6.29 -6.12
C ARG A 53 35.27 -6.46 -7.48
N GLY A 54 35.41 -5.46 -8.36
CA GLY A 54 34.82 -5.47 -9.69
C GLY A 54 35.12 -4.19 -10.48
N PRO A 55 34.98 -4.21 -11.82
CA PRO A 55 35.24 -3.04 -12.65
C PRO A 55 34.34 -1.86 -12.28
N VAL A 56 34.90 -0.65 -12.39
CA VAL A 56 34.24 0.63 -12.09
C VAL A 56 32.89 0.70 -12.82
N PRO A 57 31.79 1.09 -12.14
CA PRO A 57 30.47 1.27 -12.75
C PRO A 57 30.52 2.09 -14.04
N LYS A 58 30.21 1.48 -15.19
CA LYS A 58 30.40 2.12 -16.50
C LYS A 58 29.27 3.06 -16.94
N SER A 59 28.18 3.19 -16.19
CA SER A 59 27.05 4.04 -16.60
C SER A 59 26.29 4.65 -15.41
N TYR A 60 25.76 5.85 -15.63
CA TYR A 60 24.86 6.55 -14.70
C TYR A 60 23.69 5.66 -14.24
N LEU A 61 23.07 4.91 -15.17
CA LEU A 61 21.97 4.01 -14.85
C LEU A 61 22.37 2.91 -13.86
N TYR A 62 23.59 2.38 -13.97
CA TYR A 62 24.09 1.38 -13.03
C TYR A 62 24.30 1.99 -11.64
N ILE A 63 24.90 3.17 -11.56
CA ILE A 63 25.15 3.85 -10.28
C ILE A 63 23.83 4.21 -9.60
N ARG A 64 22.87 4.77 -10.34
CA ARG A 64 21.51 5.05 -9.83
C ARG A 64 20.84 3.78 -9.30
N SER A 65 20.89 2.69 -10.06
CA SER A 65 20.31 1.40 -9.63
C SER A 65 20.96 0.88 -8.34
N LEU A 66 22.28 1.00 -8.23
CA LEU A 66 23.02 0.62 -7.03
C LEU A 66 22.68 1.51 -5.82
N SER A 67 22.61 2.82 -6.00
CA SER A 67 22.20 3.77 -4.95
C SER A 67 20.78 3.48 -4.47
N THR A 68 19.82 3.30 -5.38
CA THR A 68 18.44 2.90 -5.04
C THR A 68 18.42 1.57 -4.29
N SER A 69 19.21 0.59 -4.73
CA SER A 69 19.26 -0.73 -4.07
C SER A 69 19.79 -0.63 -2.64
N ASN A 70 20.81 0.20 -2.41
CA ASN A 70 21.36 0.43 -1.06
C ASN A 70 20.39 1.20 -0.17
N ALA A 71 19.78 2.28 -0.68
CA ALA A 71 18.76 3.03 0.05
C ALA A 71 17.58 2.12 0.46
N LEU A 72 17.12 1.25 -0.44
CA LEU A 72 16.07 0.27 -0.13
C LEU A 72 16.52 -0.83 0.84
N TYR A 73 17.81 -1.15 0.89
CA TYR A 73 18.37 -2.09 1.86
C TYR A 73 18.45 -1.45 3.25
N ASP A 74 18.99 -0.24 3.34
CA ASP A 74 19.12 0.52 4.59
C ASP A 74 17.76 0.85 5.18
N TRP A 75 16.80 1.26 4.34
CA TRP A 75 15.41 1.45 4.76
C TRP A 75 14.80 0.17 5.32
N ARG A 76 14.98 -0.98 4.65
CA ARG A 76 14.47 -2.26 5.15
C ARG A 76 15.07 -2.62 6.49
N LYS A 77 16.39 -2.46 6.65
CA LYS A 77 17.08 -2.71 7.91
C LYS A 77 16.55 -1.80 9.03
N LEU A 78 16.35 -0.52 8.76
CA LEU A 78 15.78 0.44 9.70
C LEU A 78 14.35 0.03 10.09
N ALA A 79 13.50 -0.23 9.11
CA ALA A 79 12.11 -0.62 9.32
C ALA A 79 11.98 -1.94 10.10
N ASP A 80 12.83 -2.94 9.79
CA ASP A 80 12.87 -4.23 10.48
C ASP A 80 13.38 -4.09 11.93
N SER A 81 14.27 -3.13 12.21
CA SER A 81 14.79 -2.88 13.56
C SER A 81 13.78 -2.24 14.51
N ASN A 82 12.82 -1.48 13.99
CA ASN A 82 11.73 -0.89 14.77
C ASN A 82 10.39 -0.97 14.02
N PRO A 83 9.77 -2.16 13.96
CA PRO A 83 8.53 -2.35 13.22
C PRO A 83 7.39 -1.47 13.74
N SER A 84 7.34 -1.20 15.04
CA SER A 84 6.32 -0.33 15.65
C SER A 84 6.34 1.10 15.13
N ALA A 85 7.51 1.64 14.79
CA ALA A 85 7.65 3.01 14.29
C ALA A 85 7.39 3.11 12.79
N TYR A 86 7.86 2.14 12.01
CA TYR A 86 7.96 2.28 10.56
C TYR A 86 6.95 1.45 9.76
N TRP A 87 6.40 0.38 10.32
CA TRP A 87 5.46 -0.46 9.58
C TRP A 87 4.01 0.03 9.68
N GLY A 88 3.77 1.06 10.48
CA GLY A 88 2.43 1.50 10.84
C GLY A 88 1.74 0.52 11.78
N ARG A 89 0.71 1.02 12.47
CA ARG A 89 -0.02 0.23 13.49
C ARG A 89 -1.03 -0.77 12.89
N TYR A 90 -1.43 -0.56 11.64
CA TYR A 90 -2.61 -1.21 11.06
C TYR A 90 -2.32 -2.14 9.88
N TYR A 91 -1.05 -2.28 9.49
CA TYR A 91 -0.62 -3.18 8.42
C TYR A 91 -0.38 -4.60 8.95
N TYR A 92 -0.60 -5.61 8.10
CA TYR A 92 -0.32 -7.00 8.45
C TYR A 92 1.17 -7.28 8.56
N ARG A 93 1.59 -7.71 9.74
CA ARG A 93 2.98 -8.03 10.03
C ARG A 93 3.31 -9.48 9.61
N HIS A 94 3.16 -9.79 8.33
CA HIS A 94 3.41 -11.14 7.81
C HIS A 94 4.20 -11.09 6.49
N PRO A 95 5.17 -12.01 6.25
CA PRO A 95 5.98 -12.02 5.04
C PRO A 95 5.18 -12.00 3.73
N ALA A 96 4.02 -12.66 3.70
CA ALA A 96 3.13 -12.67 2.53
C ALA A 96 2.63 -11.26 2.12
N PHE A 97 2.64 -10.29 3.04
CA PHE A 97 2.21 -8.91 2.79
C PHE A 97 3.37 -7.89 2.83
N ARG A 98 4.61 -8.33 3.14
CA ARG A 98 5.80 -7.44 3.18
C ARG A 98 6.20 -6.91 1.81
N THR A 99 5.90 -7.63 0.73
CA THR A 99 6.36 -7.25 -0.61
C THR A 99 5.34 -7.66 -1.65
N ILE A 100 4.48 -6.71 -2.01
CA ILE A 100 3.46 -6.87 -3.05
C ILE A 100 4.07 -6.33 -4.34
N ARG A 101 4.76 -7.19 -5.09
CA ARG A 101 5.36 -6.80 -6.38
C ARG A 101 4.31 -6.92 -7.47
N HIS A 102 4.20 -5.88 -8.29
CA HIS A 102 3.39 -5.88 -9.52
C HIS A 102 3.99 -6.80 -10.59
N THR A 103 5.29 -7.07 -10.53
CA THR A 103 6.01 -8.01 -11.40
C THR A 103 6.46 -9.25 -10.62
N GLY A 104 6.01 -10.43 -11.08
CA GLY A 104 6.67 -11.71 -10.79
C GLY A 104 6.37 -12.40 -9.46
N MET A 105 5.52 -11.88 -8.57
CA MET A 105 5.10 -12.63 -7.37
C MET A 105 3.62 -13.01 -7.39
N TYR A 106 3.37 -14.21 -6.86
CA TYR A 106 2.10 -14.95 -6.80
C TYR A 106 0.86 -14.26 -6.17
N PRO A 107 0.95 -13.20 -5.34
CA PRO A 107 -0.26 -12.63 -4.78
C PRO A 107 -1.06 -11.79 -5.80
N LEU A 108 -0.44 -10.81 -6.47
CA LEU A 108 -1.17 -9.97 -7.44
C LEU A 108 -1.57 -10.72 -8.71
N LYS A 109 -0.78 -11.70 -9.16
CA LYS A 109 -1.15 -12.55 -10.31
C LYS A 109 -2.41 -13.40 -10.05
N ARG A 110 -2.68 -13.78 -8.80
CA ARG A 110 -3.93 -14.44 -8.40
C ARG A 110 -5.13 -13.50 -8.49
N LEU A 111 -4.93 -12.23 -8.20
CA LEU A 111 -5.97 -11.21 -8.22
C LEU A 111 -6.15 -10.54 -9.60
N SER A 112 -5.13 -10.59 -10.48
CA SER A 112 -5.02 -9.74 -11.68
C SER A 112 -6.10 -9.93 -12.75
N ALA A 113 -6.94 -10.96 -12.62
CA ALA A 113 -8.09 -11.15 -13.50
C ALA A 113 -9.30 -10.28 -13.12
N ASP A 114 -9.32 -9.70 -11.91
CA ASP A 114 -10.44 -8.93 -11.39
C ASP A 114 -9.95 -7.68 -10.65
N SER A 115 -10.16 -6.51 -11.27
CA SER A 115 -9.76 -5.21 -10.73
C SER A 115 -10.53 -4.84 -9.45
N GLN A 116 -11.79 -5.25 -9.33
CA GLN A 116 -12.60 -5.00 -8.13
C GLN A 116 -12.12 -5.84 -6.97
N LEU A 117 -11.90 -7.14 -7.19
CA LEU A 117 -11.32 -8.02 -6.18
C LEU A 117 -9.95 -7.50 -5.72
N THR A 118 -9.10 -7.08 -6.66
CA THR A 118 -7.78 -6.50 -6.35
C THR A 118 -7.93 -5.25 -5.47
N ALA A 119 -8.82 -4.32 -5.82
CA ALA A 119 -9.04 -3.11 -5.05
C ALA A 119 -9.55 -3.41 -3.62
N ARG A 120 -10.53 -4.32 -3.48
CA ARG A 120 -11.03 -4.76 -2.17
C ARG A 120 -9.94 -5.42 -1.33
N PHE A 121 -9.10 -6.25 -1.97
CA PHE A 121 -7.98 -6.90 -1.31
C PHE A 121 -6.97 -5.89 -0.76
N ILE A 122 -6.54 -4.93 -1.59
CA ILE A 122 -5.60 -3.88 -1.18
C ILE A 122 -6.19 -3.05 -0.04
N ARG A 123 -7.45 -2.64 -0.13
CA ARG A 123 -8.15 -1.92 0.95
C ARG A 123 -8.17 -2.70 2.27
N CYS A 124 -8.42 -4.00 2.21
CA CYS A 124 -8.39 -4.88 3.38
C CYS A 124 -7.00 -4.89 4.04
N ILE A 125 -5.94 -5.28 3.31
CA ILE A 125 -4.62 -5.49 3.90
C ILE A 125 -3.95 -4.17 4.37
N THR A 126 -4.27 -3.05 3.72
CA THR A 126 -3.71 -1.73 4.04
C THR A 126 -4.56 -0.96 5.06
N SER A 127 -5.71 -1.52 5.49
CA SER A 127 -6.66 -0.81 6.36
C SER A 127 -7.16 0.52 5.76
N HIS A 128 -7.38 0.54 4.43
CA HIS A 128 -7.90 1.68 3.66
C HIS A 128 -9.30 1.45 3.10
N ALA A 129 -10.00 0.42 3.58
CA ALA A 129 -11.40 0.23 3.27
C ALA A 129 -12.27 1.32 3.94
N PRO A 130 -13.42 1.72 3.35
CA PRO A 130 -14.31 2.77 3.86
C PRO A 130 -15.11 2.32 5.08
N THR A 131 -14.40 1.81 6.09
CA THR A 131 -14.91 1.30 7.35
C THR A 131 -15.09 2.41 8.37
N GLY A 132 -15.84 2.15 9.43
CA GLY A 132 -15.93 3.07 10.57
C GLY A 132 -14.55 3.40 11.15
N HIS A 133 -13.68 2.40 11.27
CA HIS A 133 -12.30 2.59 11.73
C HIS A 133 -11.43 3.43 10.77
N TYR A 134 -11.70 3.42 9.47
CA TYR A 134 -11.04 4.34 8.54
C TYR A 134 -11.56 5.77 8.71
N ARG A 135 -12.88 5.93 8.85
CA ARG A 135 -13.53 7.23 9.01
C ARG A 135 -13.06 7.94 10.27
N ASP A 136 -12.93 7.25 11.40
CA ASP A 136 -12.40 7.87 12.62
C ASP A 136 -10.95 8.32 12.50
N ARG A 137 -10.12 7.59 11.74
CA ARG A 137 -8.71 7.96 11.59
C ARG A 137 -8.50 9.10 10.61
N PHE A 138 -9.20 9.08 9.48
CA PHE A 138 -8.91 9.95 8.34
C PHE A 138 -10.02 10.95 8.01
N ARG A 139 -11.22 10.75 8.54
CA ARG A 139 -12.40 11.58 8.25
C ARG A 139 -13.19 12.00 9.48
N HIS A 140 -12.56 12.08 10.66
CA HIS A 140 -13.23 12.40 11.92
C HIS A 140 -14.03 13.72 11.90
N HIS A 141 -13.59 14.71 11.11
CA HIS A 141 -14.31 15.98 10.96
C HIS A 141 -15.54 15.92 10.02
N HIS A 142 -15.75 14.81 9.31
CA HIS A 142 -16.85 14.69 8.34
C HIS A 142 -18.14 14.16 8.97
N HIS A 143 -18.15 13.86 10.28
CA HIS A 143 -19.31 13.34 11.00
C HIS A 143 -19.95 12.11 10.32
N GLU A 144 -19.13 11.30 9.65
CA GLU A 144 -19.59 10.09 8.99
C GLU A 144 -19.87 8.99 10.01
N LEU A 145 -20.86 8.15 9.73
CA LEU A 145 -21.19 7.02 10.60
C LEU A 145 -20.02 6.03 10.69
N THR A 146 -19.92 5.35 11.82
CA THR A 146 -18.82 4.40 12.08
C THR A 146 -19.29 3.00 12.47
N LEU A 147 -20.59 2.84 12.73
CA LEU A 147 -21.17 1.59 13.18
C LEU A 147 -21.69 0.76 12.00
N CYS A 148 -21.37 -0.53 12.00
CA CYS A 148 -21.94 -1.50 11.08
C CYS A 148 -23.40 -1.75 11.48
N SER A 149 -24.30 -1.61 10.50
CA SER A 149 -25.74 -1.88 10.63
C SER A 149 -26.21 -3.04 9.75
N LEU A 150 -25.28 -3.72 9.06
CA LEU A 150 -25.59 -4.79 8.08
C LEU A 150 -25.86 -6.16 8.72
N HIS A 151 -25.54 -6.31 10.00
CA HIS A 151 -25.59 -7.57 10.72
C HIS A 151 -26.77 -7.60 11.70
N SER A 152 -27.15 -8.80 12.16
CA SER A 152 -28.18 -8.92 13.18
C SER A 152 -27.68 -8.43 14.55
N GLY A 153 -28.58 -7.83 15.33
CA GLY A 153 -28.27 -7.35 16.69
C GLY A 153 -27.93 -5.86 16.79
N ARG A 154 -27.18 -5.50 17.83
CA ARG A 154 -26.84 -4.10 18.12
C ARG A 154 -25.77 -3.60 17.15
N PRO A 155 -25.87 -2.36 16.63
CA PRO A 155 -24.82 -1.79 15.81
C PRO A 155 -23.45 -1.88 16.49
N THR A 156 -22.45 -2.38 15.78
CA THR A 156 -21.08 -2.53 16.31
C THR A 156 -20.09 -1.67 15.53
N TYR A 157 -19.00 -1.25 16.17
CA TYR A 157 -18.00 -0.45 15.50
C TYR A 157 -17.39 -1.22 14.32
N GLN A 158 -17.49 -0.65 13.11
CA GLN A 158 -17.08 -1.36 11.90
C GLN A 158 -15.56 -1.29 11.75
N THR A 159 -14.89 -2.31 12.26
CA THR A 159 -13.47 -2.56 12.05
C THR A 159 -13.24 -3.56 10.92
N ARG A 160 -11.99 -3.73 10.50
CA ARG A 160 -11.61 -4.77 9.54
C ARG A 160 -11.83 -6.16 10.14
N GLU A 161 -11.52 -6.32 11.42
CA GLU A 161 -11.69 -7.54 12.21
C GLU A 161 -13.17 -7.90 12.32
N HIS A 162 -14.05 -6.91 12.53
CA HIS A 162 -15.49 -7.11 12.51
C HIS A 162 -15.95 -7.68 11.15
N ILE A 163 -15.52 -7.06 10.04
CA ILE A 163 -15.85 -7.56 8.69
C ILE A 163 -15.31 -8.99 8.48
N LEU A 164 -14.04 -9.23 8.77
CA LEU A 164 -13.39 -10.53 8.50
C LEU A 164 -13.89 -11.66 9.39
N PHE A 165 -14.25 -11.40 10.64
CA PHE A 165 -14.42 -12.47 11.64
C PHE A 165 -15.72 -12.43 12.43
N GLY A 166 -16.32 -11.25 12.65
CA GLY A 166 -17.44 -11.09 13.59
C GLY A 166 -18.82 -10.87 12.96
N CYS A 167 -18.89 -10.20 11.82
CA CYS A 167 -20.13 -9.74 11.20
C CYS A 167 -20.91 -10.88 10.55
N ASP A 168 -22.13 -11.17 11.00
CA ASP A 168 -22.94 -12.27 10.46
C ASP A 168 -23.48 -12.04 9.03
N HIS A 169 -23.41 -10.80 8.55
CA HIS A 169 -23.70 -10.45 7.15
C HIS A 169 -22.80 -11.18 6.16
N TYR A 170 -21.55 -11.49 6.54
CA TYR A 170 -20.57 -12.11 5.65
C TYR A 170 -20.47 -13.62 5.84
N THR A 171 -20.47 -14.33 4.71
CA THR A 171 -20.25 -15.78 4.64
C THR A 171 -18.78 -16.11 4.88
N ARG A 172 -18.50 -17.11 5.72
CA ARG A 172 -17.14 -17.55 6.04
C ARG A 172 -17.02 -19.05 5.92
N ARG A 173 -16.05 -19.50 5.14
CA ARG A 173 -15.67 -20.92 5.04
C ARG A 173 -14.73 -21.33 6.18
N PHE A 174 -13.85 -20.42 6.58
CA PHE A 174 -12.93 -20.60 7.70
C PHE A 174 -13.22 -19.56 8.77
N ARG A 175 -13.21 -19.98 10.03
CA ARG A 175 -13.50 -19.13 11.18
C ARG A 175 -12.21 -18.90 11.96
N TYR A 176 -11.65 -17.72 11.80
CA TYR A 176 -10.58 -17.20 12.64
C TYR A 176 -11.18 -16.24 13.65
N SER A 177 -10.63 -16.22 14.86
CA SER A 177 -11.04 -15.32 15.95
C SER A 177 -10.33 -13.96 15.90
N SER A 178 -9.19 -13.88 15.20
CA SER A 178 -8.33 -12.70 15.16
C SER A 178 -7.48 -12.63 13.89
N ILE A 179 -6.83 -11.48 13.67
CA ILE A 179 -5.86 -11.31 12.58
C ILE A 179 -4.62 -12.14 12.87
N GLU A 180 -4.18 -12.19 14.12
CA GLU A 180 -3.03 -12.96 14.56
C GLU A 180 -3.19 -14.45 14.21
N GLU A 181 -4.38 -15.00 14.43
CA GLU A 181 -4.70 -16.39 14.07
C GLU A 181 -4.75 -16.60 12.56
N LEU A 182 -5.40 -15.70 11.80
CA LEU A 182 -5.41 -15.74 10.34
C LEU A 182 -3.97 -15.73 9.78
N LEU A 183 -3.10 -14.88 10.33
CA LEU A 183 -1.71 -14.76 9.90
C LEU A 183 -0.84 -15.99 10.23
N GLN A 184 -1.33 -16.92 11.06
CA GLN A 184 -0.67 -18.22 11.31
C GLN A 184 -1.09 -19.31 10.31
N SER A 185 -2.08 -19.05 9.45
CA SER A 185 -2.52 -20.01 8.42
C SER A 185 -1.41 -20.26 7.38
N MET A 186 -1.51 -21.38 6.65
CA MET A 186 -0.52 -21.73 5.62
C MET A 186 -0.47 -20.71 4.46
N ASP A 187 -1.61 -20.11 4.12
CA ASP A 187 -1.70 -19.10 3.06
C ASP A 187 -2.74 -18.02 3.42
N PRO A 188 -2.42 -17.06 4.32
CA PRO A 188 -3.35 -16.01 4.72
C PRO A 188 -3.79 -15.13 3.54
N PHE A 189 -3.00 -15.09 2.46
CA PHE A 189 -3.37 -14.39 1.26
C PHE A 189 -4.56 -15.05 0.57
N TYR A 190 -4.49 -16.38 0.37
CA TYR A 190 -5.58 -17.16 -0.22
C TYR A 190 -6.85 -17.11 0.63
N GLU A 191 -6.70 -17.17 1.95
CA GLU A 191 -7.82 -17.11 2.89
C GLU A 191 -8.60 -15.78 2.76
N ILE A 192 -7.89 -14.65 2.68
CA ILE A 192 -8.50 -13.34 2.43
C ILE A 192 -9.11 -13.28 1.02
N GLU A 193 -8.40 -13.75 0.00
CA GLU A 193 -8.90 -13.78 -1.38
C GLU A 193 -10.25 -14.52 -1.45
N ARG A 194 -10.32 -15.71 -0.85
CA ARG A 194 -11.51 -16.55 -0.85
C ARG A 194 -12.67 -15.87 -0.12
N PHE A 195 -12.42 -15.26 1.04
CA PHE A 195 -13.42 -14.46 1.75
C PHE A 195 -14.00 -13.36 0.84
N LEU A 196 -13.16 -12.64 0.10
CA LEU A 196 -13.59 -11.55 -0.79
C LEU A 196 -14.30 -12.02 -2.07
N ARG A 197 -14.11 -13.27 -2.47
CA ARG A 197 -14.88 -13.90 -3.56
C ARG A 197 -16.26 -14.33 -3.10
N ASP A 198 -16.35 -14.90 -1.90
CA ASP A 198 -17.62 -15.31 -1.29
C ASP A 198 -18.47 -14.10 -0.85
N ASN A 199 -17.86 -12.92 -0.65
CA ASN A 199 -18.52 -11.69 -0.19
C ASN A 199 -18.22 -10.50 -1.12
N PRO A 200 -18.99 -10.31 -2.21
CA PRO A 200 -18.69 -9.29 -3.23
C PRO A 200 -18.73 -7.84 -2.73
N THR A 201 -19.50 -7.53 -1.69
CA THR A 201 -19.69 -6.17 -1.17
C THR A 201 -18.68 -5.81 -0.07
N ALA A 202 -17.98 -6.79 0.49
CA ALA A 202 -17.04 -6.58 1.60
C ALA A 202 -15.93 -5.58 1.24
N PHE A 203 -15.66 -4.61 2.12
CA PHE A 203 -14.66 -3.54 1.91
C PHE A 203 -14.91 -2.63 0.68
N THR A 204 -16.14 -2.59 0.19
CA THR A 204 -16.59 -1.60 -0.80
C THR A 204 -17.30 -0.43 -0.10
N PHE A 205 -17.66 0.60 -0.87
CA PHE A 205 -18.50 1.69 -0.36
C PHE A 205 -19.95 1.25 -0.13
N GLU A 206 -20.40 0.16 -0.74
CA GLU A 206 -21.75 -0.37 -0.56
C GLU A 206 -21.99 -0.78 0.89
N ASP A 207 -20.99 -1.41 1.51
CA ASP A 207 -21.02 -1.88 2.89
C ASP A 207 -20.45 -0.87 3.89
N ALA A 208 -20.09 0.34 3.44
CA ALA A 208 -19.63 1.39 4.33
C ALA A 208 -20.75 1.74 5.34
N PRO A 209 -20.41 2.20 6.56
CA PRO A 209 -21.42 2.52 7.56
C PRO A 209 -22.42 3.54 7.01
N LYS A 210 -23.71 3.21 7.04
CA LYS A 210 -24.79 4.06 6.51
C LYS A 210 -26.04 3.90 7.36
N TYR A 211 -26.92 4.90 7.29
CA TYR A 211 -28.26 4.77 7.85
C TYR A 211 -28.97 3.62 7.13
N LEU A 212 -29.68 2.78 7.89
CA LEU A 212 -30.65 1.86 7.31
C LEU A 212 -31.78 2.73 6.76
N VAL A 213 -31.97 2.70 5.43
CA VAL A 213 -33.13 3.29 4.76
C VAL A 213 -34.21 2.23 4.72
#